data_AF-A0A221KHF2-F1
#
_entry.id   AF-A0A221KHF2-F1
#
_cell.length_a   1.000
_cell.length_b   1.000
_cell.length_c   1.000
_cell.angle_alpha   90.00
_cell.angle_beta   90.00
_cell.angle_gamma   90.00
#
_symmetry.space_group_name_H-M   'P 1'
#
loop_
_entity.id
_entity.type
_entity.pdbx_description
1 polymer ?
#
loop_
_entity_poly.entity_id
_entity_poly.type
_entity_poly.pdbx_seq_one_letter_code
_entity_poly.pdbx_strand_id
1 'polypeptide(L)'
;MNQVLSNPTLPSRVFMNGNSQAVRIPQEFRLDAQRVEITRTPSGDLLIHPIAQPEDRGMALLRALSAFDDDLIEAIEASHRESNTEMQDRDVI
;
A
#
# COMPACT_ATOMS: atom_id res chain seq x y z
N MET A 1 26.30 -20.35 24.42
CA MET A 1 26.64 -18.92 24.51
C MET A 1 25.41 -18.12 24.06
N ASN A 2 24.65 -17.54 24.99
CA ASN A 2 23.55 -16.63 24.64
C ASN A 2 24.16 -15.30 24.22
N GLN A 3 24.07 -14.95 22.92
CA GLN A 3 24.30 -13.58 22.50
C GLN A 3 23.13 -12.73 23.00
N VAL A 4 23.42 -11.79 23.89
CA VAL A 4 22.49 -10.72 24.23
C VAL A 4 22.42 -9.83 23.00
N LEU A 5 21.28 -9.81 22.31
CA LEU A 5 21.01 -8.87 21.23
C LEU A 5 21.00 -7.46 21.85
N SER A 6 22.04 -6.68 21.62
CA SER A 6 22.06 -5.27 21.99
C SER A 6 21.07 -4.53 21.10
N ASN A 7 20.05 -3.88 21.68
CA ASN A 7 19.20 -2.96 20.92
C ASN A 7 19.99 -1.68 20.64
N PRO A 8 20.36 -1.39 19.37
CA PRO A 8 21.14 -0.20 19.05
C PRO A 8 20.32 1.05 19.35
N THR A 9 20.97 2.06 19.93
CA THR A 9 20.37 3.38 20.21
C THR A 9 21.18 4.44 19.49
N LEU A 10 20.55 5.22 18.61
CA LEU A 10 21.17 6.38 17.97
C LEU A 10 20.37 7.64 18.32
N PRO A 11 21.02 8.73 18.76
CA PRO A 11 20.34 9.99 18.98
C PRO A 11 19.82 10.52 17.64
N SER A 12 18.63 11.11 17.66
CA SER A 12 18.04 11.76 16.49
C SER A 12 17.41 13.10 16.85
N ARG A 13 17.06 13.88 15.83
CA ARG A 13 16.53 15.22 15.99
C ARG A 13 15.01 15.21 15.92
N VAL A 14 14.40 15.93 16.87
CA VAL A 14 13.01 16.37 16.81
C VAL A 14 12.96 17.71 16.08
N PHE A 15 12.00 17.87 15.17
CA PHE A 15 11.82 19.08 14.38
C PHE A 15 10.34 19.31 14.07
N MET A 16 10.02 20.48 13.50
CA MET A 16 8.65 20.79 13.06
C MET A 16 8.49 20.54 11.57
N ASN A 17 7.36 19.94 11.17
CA ASN A 17 6.88 19.85 9.80
C ASN A 17 5.49 20.50 9.76
N GLY A 18 5.43 21.73 9.26
CA GLY A 18 4.23 22.57 9.39
C GLY A 18 3.89 22.81 10.86
N ASN A 19 2.64 22.53 11.23
CA ASN A 19 2.16 22.65 12.62
C ASN A 19 2.37 21.39 13.46
N SER A 20 3.04 20.37 12.91
CA SER A 20 3.22 19.07 13.56
C SER A 20 4.67 18.85 13.98
N GLN A 21 4.86 18.13 15.09
CA GLN A 21 6.17 17.65 15.52
C GLN A 21 6.54 16.37 14.76
N ALA A 22 7.80 16.24 14.41
CA ALA A 22 8.36 15.09 13.70
C ALA A 22 9.70 14.65 14.31
N VAL A 23 10.02 13.36 14.18
CA VAL A 23 11.32 12.79 14.56
C VAL A 23 11.99 12.26 13.30
N ARG A 24 13.27 12.60 13.09
CA ARG A 24 14.04 12.03 11.97
C ARG A 24 14.33 10.56 12.28
N ILE A 25 14.10 9.66 11.32
CA ILE A 25 14.46 8.25 11.45
C ILE A 25 15.82 8.03 10.76
N PRO A 26 16.88 7.64 11.49
CA PRO A 26 18.17 7.26 10.91
C PRO A 26 18.03 6.11 9.90
N GLN A 27 19.00 6.00 8.98
CA GLN A 27 18.93 5.01 7.89
C GLN A 27 18.88 3.57 8.43
N GLU A 28 19.57 3.31 9.53
CA GLU A 28 19.64 2.03 10.24
C GLU A 28 18.28 1.59 10.80
N PHE A 29 17.36 2.54 11.00
CA PHE A 29 16.00 2.31 11.52
C PHE A 29 14.92 2.57 10.46
N ARG A 30 15.27 2.64 9.18
CA ARG A 30 14.32 2.90 8.09
C ARG A 30 13.20 1.87 8.10
N LEU A 31 11.96 2.34 8.09
CA LEU A 31 10.77 1.51 8.02
C LEU A 31 10.39 1.27 6.55
N ASP A 32 10.13 0.03 6.19
CA ASP A 32 9.54 -0.33 4.88
C ASP A 32 8.01 -0.27 4.96
N ALA A 33 7.48 0.90 5.32
CA ALA A 33 6.05 1.13 5.46
C ALA A 33 5.69 2.59 5.23
N GLN A 34 4.49 2.82 4.71
CA GLN A 34 3.94 4.17 4.52
C GLN A 34 3.18 4.68 5.75
N ARG A 35 2.75 3.77 6.63
CA ARG A 35 1.97 4.08 7.82
C ARG A 35 2.50 3.29 9.02
N VAL A 36 2.32 3.87 10.20
CA VAL A 36 2.74 3.30 11.47
C VAL A 36 1.65 3.50 12.51
N GLU A 37 1.60 2.60 13.47
CA GLU A 37 0.91 2.80 14.74
C GLU A 37 1.91 3.37 15.75
N ILE A 38 1.48 4.36 16.53
CA ILE A 38 2.29 4.96 17.59
C ILE A 38 1.56 4.72 18.92
N THR A 39 2.18 3.95 19.80
CA THR A 39 1.64 3.62 21.12
C THR A 39 2.53 4.21 22.19
N ARG A 40 1.94 4.81 23.22
CA ARG A 40 2.68 5.19 24.42
C ARG A 40 2.75 4.01 25.38
N THR A 41 3.96 3.60 25.75
CA THR A 41 4.18 2.52 26.72
C THR A 41 3.87 3.00 28.16
N PRO A 42 3.73 2.09 29.14
CA PRO A 42 3.60 2.47 30.54
C PRO A 42 4.77 3.29 31.10
N SER A 43 5.99 3.10 30.55
CA SER A 43 7.17 3.89 30.89
C SER A 43 7.15 5.30 30.29
N GLY A 44 6.20 5.59 29.38
CA GLY A 44 6.06 6.88 28.71
C GLY A 44 6.76 6.97 27.36
N ASP A 45 7.45 5.92 26.93
CA ASP A 45 8.13 5.84 25.64
C ASP A 45 7.14 5.74 24.48
N LEU A 46 7.57 6.15 23.28
CA LEU A 46 6.81 5.95 22.05
C LEU A 46 7.30 4.71 21.32
N LEU A 47 6.42 3.70 21.23
CA LEU A 47 6.62 2.55 20.37
C LEU A 47 6.04 2.85 18.99
N ILE A 48 6.84 2.64 17.94
CA ILE A 48 6.43 2.83 16.55
C ILE A 48 6.41 1.47 15.88
N HIS A 49 5.24 1.01 15.45
CA HIS A 49 5.08 -0.27 14.77
C HIS A 49 4.58 -0.06 13.32
N PRO A 50 5.26 -0.61 12.30
CA PRO A 50 4.78 -0.56 10.92
C PRO A 50 3.40 -1.17 10.77
N ILE A 51 2.49 -0.46 10.09
CA ILE A 51 1.23 -1.06 9.66
C ILE A 51 1.49 -1.71 8.31
N ALA A 52 1.25 -3.02 8.22
CA ALA A 52 1.31 -3.73 6.95
C ALA A 52 0.46 -2.98 5.92
N GLN A 53 1.03 -2.74 4.74
CA GLN A 53 0.25 -2.11 3.68
C GLN A 53 -0.93 -3.03 3.37
N PRO A 54 -2.16 -2.49 3.21
CA PRO A 54 -3.22 -3.26 2.58
C PRO A 54 -2.69 -3.80 1.25
N GLU A 55 -3.18 -4.98 0.83
CA GLU A 55 -2.70 -5.61 -0.39
C GLU A 55 -2.53 -4.61 -1.53
N ASP A 56 -1.44 -4.74 -2.28
CA ASP A 56 -1.20 -3.92 -3.46
C ASP A 56 -2.49 -3.89 -4.29
N ARG A 57 -3.03 -2.69 -4.54
CA ARG A 57 -4.33 -2.53 -5.19
C ARG A 57 -4.36 -3.19 -6.58
N GLY A 58 -3.22 -3.24 -7.27
CA GLY A 58 -3.07 -3.97 -8.52
C GLY A 58 -3.19 -5.47 -8.31
N MET A 59 -2.53 -6.02 -7.28
CA MET A 59 -2.68 -7.43 -6.91
C MET A 59 -4.10 -7.78 -6.45
N ALA A 60 -4.76 -6.90 -5.70
CA ALA A 60 -6.16 -7.01 -5.32
C ALA A 60 -7.06 -7.11 -6.56
N LEU A 61 -6.87 -6.19 -7.51
CA LEU A 61 -7.61 -6.15 -8.76
C LEU A 61 -7.36 -7.39 -9.61
N LEU A 62 -6.10 -7.80 -9.79
CA LEU A 62 -5.74 -9.00 -10.55
C LEU A 62 -6.37 -10.26 -9.94
N ARG A 63 -6.39 -10.37 -8.61
CA ARG A 63 -7.05 -11.46 -7.92
C ARG A 63 -8.56 -11.44 -8.16
N ALA A 64 -9.19 -10.27 -8.07
CA ALA A 64 -10.61 -10.13 -8.36
C ALA A 64 -10.94 -10.52 -9.81
N LEU A 65 -10.09 -10.13 -10.77
CA LEU A 65 -10.23 -10.49 -12.18
C LEU A 65 -10.01 -11.99 -12.43
N SER A 66 -9.12 -12.65 -11.67
CA SER A 66 -8.89 -14.10 -11.81
C SER A 66 -10.06 -14.98 -11.34
N ALA A 67 -11.08 -14.40 -10.71
CA ALA A 67 -12.28 -15.12 -10.28
C ALA A 67 -13.31 -15.32 -11.42
N PHE A 68 -13.09 -14.71 -12.58
CA PHE A 68 -13.92 -14.86 -13.76
C PHE A 68 -13.49 -16.07 -14.58
N ASP A 69 -14.46 -16.86 -15.02
CA ASP A 69 -14.27 -18.08 -15.81
C ASP A 69 -14.40 -17.82 -17.33
N ASP A 70 -14.07 -18.85 -18.11
CA ASP A 70 -14.09 -18.80 -19.57
C ASP A 70 -15.49 -18.51 -20.13
N ASP A 71 -16.55 -18.98 -19.44
CA ASP A 71 -17.95 -18.74 -19.83
C ASP A 71 -18.31 -17.25 -19.79
N LEU A 72 -17.87 -16.53 -18.74
CA LEU A 72 -18.05 -15.08 -18.67
C LEU A 72 -17.25 -14.35 -19.75
N ILE A 73 -16.03 -14.81 -20.03
CA ILE A 73 -15.18 -14.22 -21.08
C ILE A 73 -15.88 -14.33 -22.44
N GLU A 74 -16.41 -15.51 -22.77
CA GLU A 74 -17.15 -15.75 -24.01
C GLU A 74 -18.40 -14.86 -24.12
N ALA A 75 -19.15 -14.70 -23.04
CA ALA A 75 -20.33 -13.84 -23.00
C ALA A 75 -19.99 -12.36 -23.25
N ILE A 76 -18.88 -11.87 -22.67
CA ILE A 76 -18.40 -10.50 -22.89
C ILE A 76 -17.95 -10.30 -24.35
N GLU A 77 -17.21 -11.26 -24.92
CA GLU A 77 -16.76 -11.18 -26.32
C GLU A 77 -17.94 -11.19 -27.31
N ALA A 78 -18.96 -12.00 -27.04
CA ALA A 78 -20.18 -12.03 -27.84
C ALA A 78 -20.90 -10.67 -27.81
N SER A 79 -21.10 -10.11 -26.61
CA SER A 79 -21.72 -8.79 -26.43
C SER A 79 -20.92 -7.67 -27.09
N HIS A 80 -19.58 -7.72 -27.02
CA HIS A 80 -18.72 -6.73 -27.66
C HIS A 80 -18.78 -6.83 -29.19
N ARG A 81 -18.88 -8.04 -29.76
CA ARG A 81 -19.02 -8.26 -31.21
C ARG A 81 -20.35 -7.70 -31.74
N GLU A 82 -21.42 -7.88 -30.99
CA GLU A 82 -22.73 -7.31 -31.30
C GLU A 82 -22.69 -5.78 -31.24
N SER A 83 -22.08 -5.22 -30.20
CA SER A 83 -21.97 -3.76 -29.98
C SER A 83 -21.03 -3.06 -30.98
N ASN A 84 -19.95 -3.73 -31.42
CA ASN A 84 -18.97 -3.17 -32.34
C ASN A 84 -19.39 -3.30 -33.83
N THR A 85 -20.48 -4.02 -34.10
CA THR A 85 -21.10 -4.08 -35.44
C THR A 85 -21.92 -2.82 -35.73
N GLU A 86 -22.42 -2.15 -34.69
CA GLU A 86 -22.92 -0.78 -34.77
C GLU A 86 -21.72 0.17 -34.86
N MET A 87 -21.12 0.28 -36.06
CA MET A 87 -20.17 1.34 -36.38
C MET A 87 -20.72 2.65 -35.82
N GLN A 88 -20.06 3.19 -34.79
CA GLN A 88 -20.26 4.58 -34.42
C GLN A 88 -20.00 5.38 -35.69
N ASP A 89 -21.05 5.98 -36.25
CA ASP A 89 -20.91 6.99 -37.29
C ASP A 89 -20.03 8.06 -36.64
N ARG A 90 -18.73 8.05 -36.99
CA ARG A 90 -17.89 9.20 -36.73
C ARG A 90 -18.45 10.23 -37.68
N ASP A 91 -19.32 11.10 -37.18
CA ASP A 91 -19.71 12.30 -37.89
C ASP A 91 -18.42 13.04 -38.27
N VAL A 92 -18.00 12.82 -39.52
CA VAL A 92 -16.87 13.51 -40.10
C VAL A 92 -17.41 14.88 -40.46
N ILE A 93 -17.06 15.87 -39.64
CA ILE A 93 -17.33 17.30 -39.88
C ILE A 93 -16.72 17.72 -41.22
#